data_AF-A0A2A3E588-F1
#
_entry.id   AF-A0A2A3E588-F1
#
_cell.length_a   1.000
_cell.length_b   1.000
_cell.length_c   1.000
_cell.angle_alpha   90.00
_cell.angle_beta   90.00
_cell.angle_gamma   90.00
#
_symmetry.space_group_name_H-M   'P 1'
#
loop_
_entity.id
_entity.type
_entity.pdbx_description
1 polymer ?
#
loop_
_entity_poly.entity_id
_entity_poly.type
_entity_poly.pdbx_seq_one_letter_code
_entity_poly.pdbx_strand_id
1 'polypeptide(L)'
;MSKITYLHITINSTMPSVTLKDVDQHKFVKAFAAFLKKTGKMRVPEWVDIVKSARFKELAPYDPDWYYIRCAALVRHIYIRSPIGVGAVTKIFGGRKRNGTHPSHFCRSAGGVARKALQSLEQLKLIEKSPVGGRKLTSQGRRDLDRIAAQVKAKSKKQLKLQETLVL
;
A
#
# COMPACT_ATOMS: atom_id res chain seq x y z
N MET A 1 -22.34 9.44 -36.71
CA MET A 1 -22.46 8.70 -35.43
C MET A 1 -21.40 9.19 -34.46
N SER A 2 -21.81 10.09 -33.58
CA SER A 2 -21.00 10.85 -32.61
C SER A 2 -20.51 9.97 -31.46
N LYS A 3 -19.19 9.89 -31.26
CA LYS A 3 -18.61 9.35 -30.01
C LYS A 3 -18.44 10.50 -29.03
N ILE A 4 -19.30 10.54 -28.03
CA ILE A 4 -19.25 11.45 -26.88
C ILE A 4 -18.03 11.05 -26.04
N THR A 5 -16.93 11.80 -26.12
CA THR A 5 -15.77 11.65 -25.25
C THR A 5 -16.03 12.34 -23.92
N TYR A 6 -16.15 11.57 -22.85
CA TYR A 6 -16.24 12.07 -21.48
C TYR A 6 -14.91 12.72 -21.05
N LEU A 7 -14.77 14.03 -21.27
CA LEU A 7 -13.76 14.89 -20.66
C LEU A 7 -14.45 15.76 -19.60
N HIS A 8 -14.80 15.16 -18.46
CA HIS A 8 -15.17 15.95 -17.28
C HIS A 8 -13.92 16.14 -16.41
N ILE A 9 -13.01 17.00 -16.86
CA ILE A 9 -11.88 17.46 -16.05
C ILE A 9 -12.40 18.63 -15.21
N THR A 10 -12.80 18.35 -13.98
CA THR A 10 -13.03 19.39 -12.97
C THR A 10 -11.68 19.97 -12.54
N ILE A 11 -11.26 21.05 -13.22
CA ILE A 11 -10.15 21.89 -12.76
C ILE A 11 -10.70 22.86 -11.71
N ASN A 12 -10.90 22.40 -10.47
CA ASN A 12 -11.05 23.32 -9.35
C ASN A 12 -9.67 23.91 -9.02
N SER A 13 -9.49 25.18 -9.40
CA SER A 13 -8.26 25.99 -9.29
C SER A 13 -7.95 26.49 -7.88
N THR A 14 -8.64 25.97 -6.86
CA THR A 14 -8.40 26.27 -5.44
C THR A 14 -8.46 24.98 -4.63
N MET A 15 -7.41 24.14 -4.68
CA MET A 15 -7.34 22.96 -3.80
C MET A 15 -6.04 22.91 -2.98
N PRO A 16 -6.12 22.59 -1.68
CA PRO A 16 -4.98 22.51 -0.77
C PRO A 16 -4.08 21.32 -1.13
N SER A 17 -2.89 21.28 -0.55
CA SER A 17 -1.85 20.24 -0.70
C SER A 17 -2.39 18.83 -0.96
N VAL A 18 -1.91 18.17 -2.03
CA VAL A 18 -2.27 16.79 -2.43
C VAL A 18 -2.13 15.82 -1.27
N THR A 19 -3.18 15.06 -0.96
CA THR A 19 -3.17 14.04 0.08
C THR A 19 -3.10 12.63 -0.51
N LEU A 20 -2.80 11.64 0.33
CA LEU A 20 -2.82 10.22 -0.07
C LEU A 20 -4.16 9.75 -0.66
N LYS A 21 -5.28 10.42 -0.33
CA LYS A 21 -6.61 10.05 -0.84
C LYS A 21 -6.83 10.47 -2.29
N ASP A 22 -6.02 11.40 -2.80
CA ASP A 22 -6.18 12.03 -4.13
C ASP A 22 -5.37 11.34 -5.23
N VAL A 23 -4.74 10.20 -4.92
CA VAL A 23 -3.82 9.48 -5.81
C VAL A 23 -4.29 8.04 -6.01
N ASP A 24 -4.09 7.52 -7.22
CA ASP A 24 -4.35 6.12 -7.51
C ASP A 24 -3.61 5.19 -6.54
N GLN A 25 -4.38 4.26 -5.95
CA GLN A 25 -3.90 3.37 -4.92
C GLN A 25 -2.73 2.50 -5.40
N HIS A 26 -2.82 1.96 -6.61
CA HIS A 26 -1.83 1.02 -7.11
C HIS A 26 -0.52 1.74 -7.45
N LYS A 27 -0.60 2.90 -8.10
CA LYS A 27 0.56 3.77 -8.38
C LYS A 27 1.26 4.20 -7.09
N PHE A 28 0.49 4.58 -6.07
CA PHE A 28 1.05 4.97 -4.77
C PHE A 28 1.81 3.83 -4.10
N VAL A 29 1.21 2.65 -3.98
CA VAL A 29 1.83 1.50 -3.30
C VAL A 29 3.16 1.12 -3.95
N LYS A 30 3.21 1.11 -5.29
CA LYS A 30 4.46 0.83 -6.02
C LYS A 30 5.52 1.90 -5.79
N ALA A 31 5.15 3.19 -5.84
CA ALA A 31 6.08 4.28 -5.61
C ALA A 31 6.63 4.27 -4.17
N PHE A 32 5.77 4.01 -3.18
CA PHE A 32 6.17 3.95 -1.78
C PHE A 32 7.04 2.72 -1.49
N ALA A 33 6.75 1.56 -2.10
CA ALA A 33 7.61 0.38 -2.00
C ALA A 33 9.03 0.66 -2.56
N ALA A 34 9.11 1.31 -3.72
CA ALA A 34 10.39 1.73 -4.30
C ALA A 34 11.14 2.73 -3.40
N PHE A 35 10.42 3.64 -2.74
CA PHE A 35 11.02 4.56 -1.76
C PHE A 35 11.58 3.84 -0.54
N LEU A 36 10.86 2.87 0.01
CA LEU A 36 11.33 2.05 1.13
C LEU A 36 12.60 1.25 0.76
N LYS A 37 12.64 0.68 -0.44
CA LYS A 37 13.81 -0.02 -0.97
C LYS A 37 15.02 0.90 -1.12
N LYS A 38 14.82 2.09 -1.73
CA LYS A 38 15.89 3.10 -1.87
C LYS A 38 16.43 3.61 -0.54
N THR A 39 15.56 3.68 0.47
CA THR A 39 15.96 4.16 1.79
C THR A 39 16.86 3.16 2.52
N GLY A 40 16.73 1.85 2.25
CA GLY A 40 17.58 0.79 2.82
C GLY A 40 17.45 0.58 4.34
N LYS A 41 16.72 1.44 5.05
CA LYS A 41 16.57 1.40 6.52
C LYS A 41 15.55 0.36 7.01
N MET A 42 14.78 -0.25 6.11
CA MET A 42 13.77 -1.22 6.49
C MET A 42 14.41 -2.58 6.78
N ARG A 43 14.25 -3.06 8.02
CA ARG A 43 14.64 -4.43 8.36
C ARG A 43 13.68 -5.43 7.71
N VAL A 44 14.19 -6.15 6.71
CA VAL A 44 13.50 -7.27 6.07
C VAL A 44 13.81 -8.55 6.87
N PRO A 45 12.80 -9.33 7.26
CA PRO A 45 13.04 -10.63 7.90
C PRO A 45 13.75 -11.62 6.97
N GLU A 46 14.65 -12.43 7.51
CA GLU A 46 15.44 -13.42 6.76
C GLU A 46 14.58 -14.45 6.02
N TRP A 47 13.46 -14.86 6.61
CA TRP A 47 12.58 -15.87 6.03
C TRP A 47 11.73 -15.37 4.85
N VAL A 48 11.81 -14.09 4.45
CA VAL A 48 10.93 -13.48 3.43
C VAL A 48 10.98 -14.21 2.08
N ASP A 49 12.12 -14.80 1.74
CA ASP A 49 12.31 -15.49 0.46
C ASP A 49 11.73 -16.91 0.45
N ILE A 50 11.47 -17.47 1.63
CA ILE A 50 11.05 -18.88 1.79
C ILE A 50 9.54 -18.99 1.99
N VAL A 51 8.90 -17.97 2.59
CA VAL A 51 7.52 -18.09 3.05
C VAL A 51 6.49 -17.74 1.99
N LYS A 52 5.33 -18.38 2.12
CA LYS A 52 4.09 -17.88 1.51
C LYS A 52 3.44 -16.78 2.34
N SER A 53 2.78 -15.85 1.64
CA SER A 53 2.17 -14.67 2.26
C SER A 53 0.95 -14.96 3.14
N ALA A 54 0.30 -16.13 2.97
CA ALA A 54 -0.85 -16.59 3.74
C ALA A 54 -1.03 -18.13 3.65
N ARG A 55 -1.73 -18.72 4.62
CA ARG A 55 -2.03 -20.17 4.65
C ARG A 55 -2.80 -20.64 3.42
N PHE A 56 -3.71 -19.81 2.92
CA PHE A 56 -4.59 -20.13 1.79
C PHE A 56 -3.94 -19.93 0.41
N LYS A 57 -2.71 -19.44 0.36
CA LYS A 57 -1.93 -19.43 -0.88
C LYS A 57 -1.22 -20.77 -1.01
N GLU A 58 -1.20 -21.29 -2.23
CA GLU A 58 -0.50 -22.55 -2.53
C GLU A 58 1.00 -22.29 -2.74
N LEU A 59 1.33 -21.22 -3.46
CA LEU A 59 2.70 -20.85 -3.83
C LEU A 59 3.16 -19.55 -3.14
N ALA A 60 4.48 -19.37 -3.08
CA ALA A 60 5.11 -18.13 -2.63
C ALA A 60 4.90 -16.99 -3.64
N PRO A 61 5.00 -15.72 -3.22
CA PRO A 61 4.99 -14.59 -4.15
C PRO A 61 6.16 -14.65 -5.13
N TYR A 62 5.90 -14.42 -6.42
CA TYR A 62 6.94 -14.40 -7.46
C TYR A 62 7.78 -13.11 -7.46
N ASP A 63 7.21 -12.01 -6.97
CA ASP A 63 7.90 -10.72 -6.89
C ASP A 63 8.83 -10.73 -5.65
N PRO A 64 10.16 -10.56 -5.81
CA PRO A 64 11.09 -10.52 -4.68
C PRO A 64 10.83 -9.32 -3.76
N ASP A 65 10.25 -8.23 -4.28
CA ASP A 65 9.97 -7.01 -3.52
C ASP A 65 8.59 -7.06 -2.83
N TRP A 66 7.93 -8.23 -2.78
CA TRP A 66 6.59 -8.40 -2.22
C TRP A 66 6.46 -7.89 -0.78
N TYR A 67 7.52 -7.98 0.02
CA TYR A 67 7.53 -7.52 1.40
C TYR A 67 7.42 -5.99 1.51
N TYR A 68 8.14 -5.25 0.63
CA TYR A 68 8.06 -3.79 0.57
C TYR A 68 6.67 -3.33 0.10
N ILE A 69 6.12 -4.01 -0.90
CA ILE A 69 4.77 -3.75 -1.41
C ILE A 69 3.74 -3.98 -0.29
N ARG A 70 3.88 -5.07 0.47
CA ARG A 70 2.99 -5.37 1.60
C ARG A 70 3.08 -4.31 2.70
N CYS A 71 4.28 -3.82 3.01
CA CYS A 71 4.46 -2.73 3.96
C CYS A 71 3.84 -1.42 3.44
N ALA A 72 4.03 -1.08 2.16
CA ALA A 72 3.43 0.09 1.55
C ALA A 72 1.88 0.05 1.58
N ALA A 73 1.29 -1.10 1.26
CA ALA A 73 -0.15 -1.31 1.33
C ALA A 73 -0.67 -1.17 2.77
N LEU A 74 0.09 -1.67 3.75
CA LEU A 74 -0.24 -1.55 5.17
C LEU A 74 -0.25 -0.10 5.65
N VAL A 75 0.80 0.67 5.35
CA VAL A 75 0.90 2.07 5.77
C VAL A 75 -0.27 2.88 5.18
N ARG A 76 -0.59 2.66 3.90
CA ARG A 76 -1.76 3.28 3.27
C ARG A 76 -3.05 2.92 4.00
N HIS A 77 -3.24 1.66 4.36
CA HIS A 77 -4.45 1.24 5.04
C HIS A 77 -4.56 1.90 6.43
N ILE A 78 -3.46 2.04 7.16
CA ILE A 78 -3.41 2.72 8.48
C ILE A 78 -3.74 4.20 8.35
N TYR A 79 -3.35 4.86 7.25
CA TYR A 79 -3.71 6.24 6.97
C TYR A 79 -5.23 6.44 6.84
N ILE A 80 -5.93 5.47 6.22
CA ILE A 80 -7.39 5.55 6.00
C ILE A 80 -8.14 5.12 7.25
N ARG A 81 -7.76 3.98 7.85
CA ARG A 81 -8.42 3.41 9.02
C ARG A 81 -7.38 3.27 10.13
N SER A 82 -7.48 4.10 11.15
CA SER A 82 -6.65 4.04 12.36
C SER A 82 -7.57 3.97 13.57
N PRO A 83 -7.26 3.18 14.62
CA PRO A 83 -6.06 2.35 14.82
C PRO A 83 -6.19 0.91 14.28
N ILE A 84 -5.06 0.24 14.00
CA ILE A 84 -5.04 -1.14 13.46
C ILE A 84 -4.17 -2.10 14.27
N GLY A 85 -4.69 -3.30 14.52
CA GLY A 85 -3.95 -4.43 15.10
C GLY A 85 -3.62 -5.53 14.09
N VAL A 86 -2.85 -6.53 14.52
CA VAL A 86 -2.47 -7.69 13.67
C VAL A 86 -3.70 -8.43 13.16
N GLY A 87 -4.73 -8.61 14.00
CA GLY A 87 -5.97 -9.30 13.62
C GLY A 87 -6.70 -8.63 12.44
N ALA A 88 -6.82 -7.30 12.47
CA ALA A 88 -7.41 -6.54 11.37
C ALA A 88 -6.60 -6.70 10.07
N VAL A 89 -5.26 -6.61 10.15
CA VAL A 89 -4.38 -6.86 9.00
C VAL A 89 -4.61 -8.26 8.41
N THR A 90 -4.73 -9.28 9.26
CA THR A 90 -4.95 -10.64 8.78
C THR A 90 -6.30 -10.84 8.10
N LYS A 91 -7.29 -10.00 8.43
CA LYS A 91 -8.60 -10.00 7.75
C LYS A 91 -8.54 -9.25 6.41
N ILE A 92 -7.86 -8.10 6.37
CA ILE A 92 -7.71 -7.27 5.16
C ILE A 92 -6.97 -8.03 4.05
N PHE A 93 -5.88 -8.71 4.38
CA PHE A 93 -5.14 -9.54 3.43
C PHE A 93 -5.62 -11.01 3.41
N GLY A 94 -6.76 -11.29 4.03
CA GLY A 94 -7.40 -12.60 3.98
C GLY A 94 -7.93 -12.90 2.59
N GLY A 95 -8.34 -14.14 2.36
CA GLY A 95 -8.83 -14.56 1.06
C GLY A 95 -9.52 -15.91 1.09
N ARG A 96 -10.01 -16.31 -0.07
CA ARG A 96 -10.68 -17.61 -0.27
C ARG A 96 -9.64 -18.73 -0.28
N LYS A 97 -9.80 -19.71 0.61
CA LYS A 97 -8.99 -20.93 0.65
C LYS A 97 -9.67 -22.03 -0.15
N ARG A 98 -8.91 -22.67 -1.05
CA ARG A 98 -9.32 -23.90 -1.73
C ARG A 98 -9.05 -25.07 -0.79
N ASN A 99 -10.07 -25.89 -0.49
CA ASN A 99 -9.94 -27.09 0.34
C ASN A 99 -10.01 -28.38 -0.50
N GLY A 100 -9.54 -28.32 -1.75
CA GLY A 100 -9.64 -29.43 -2.70
C GLY A 100 -11.10 -29.67 -3.13
N THR A 101 -11.64 -30.81 -2.72
CA THR A 101 -13.02 -31.26 -2.98
C THR A 101 -14.05 -30.59 -2.08
N HIS A 102 -13.64 -30.14 -0.89
CA HIS A 102 -14.55 -29.48 0.05
C HIS A 102 -14.82 -28.02 -0.33
N PRO A 103 -15.99 -27.45 0.04
CA PRO A 103 -16.33 -26.06 -0.23
C PRO A 103 -15.25 -25.06 0.21
N SER A 104 -15.14 -23.98 -0.55
CA SER A 104 -14.16 -22.93 -0.26
C SER A 104 -14.65 -21.98 0.83
N HIS A 105 -13.78 -21.69 1.80
CA HIS A 105 -14.07 -20.77 2.90
C HIS A 105 -13.06 -19.63 2.99
N PHE A 106 -13.45 -18.54 3.63
CA PHE A 106 -12.54 -17.44 3.94
C PHE A 106 -11.50 -17.88 4.98
N CYS A 107 -10.24 -17.56 4.71
CA CYS A 107 -9.13 -17.78 5.63
C CYS A 107 -8.35 -16.49 5.83
N ARG A 108 -7.94 -16.24 7.06
CA ARG A 108 -7.10 -15.09 7.42
C ARG A 108 -5.68 -15.28 6.87
N SER A 109 -4.99 -14.16 6.64
CA SER A 109 -3.60 -14.17 6.22
C SER A 109 -2.64 -14.58 7.35
N ALA A 110 -1.37 -14.80 7.02
CA ALA A 110 -0.36 -15.18 8.00
C ALA A 110 -0.10 -14.04 9.00
N GLY A 111 -0.44 -14.28 10.28
CA GLY A 111 -0.23 -13.31 11.36
C GLY A 111 1.23 -12.97 11.63
N GLY A 112 2.16 -13.92 11.40
CA GLY A 112 3.60 -13.68 11.52
C GLY A 112 4.10 -12.59 10.58
N VAL A 113 3.68 -12.64 9.31
CA VAL A 113 4.05 -11.63 8.31
C VAL A 113 3.47 -10.27 8.64
N ALA A 114 2.19 -10.22 9.02
CA ALA A 114 1.54 -9.00 9.46
C ALA A 114 2.23 -8.37 10.68
N ARG A 115 2.62 -9.18 11.67
CA ARG A 115 3.31 -8.71 12.88
C ARG A 115 4.68 -8.13 12.56
N LYS A 116 5.50 -8.83 11.75
CA LYS A 116 6.83 -8.35 11.37
C LYS A 116 6.76 -7.09 10.52
N ALA A 117 5.85 -7.00 9.55
CA ALA A 117 5.68 -5.78 8.75
C ALA A 117 5.37 -4.55 9.62
N LEU A 118 4.48 -4.70 10.61
CA LEU A 118 4.17 -3.60 11.53
C LEU A 118 5.34 -3.25 12.45
N GLN A 119 6.13 -4.23 12.88
CA GLN A 119 7.35 -3.99 13.66
C GLN A 119 8.44 -3.28 12.83
N SER A 120 8.64 -3.67 11.58
CA SER A 120 9.59 -3.01 10.68
C SER A 120 9.21 -1.55 10.40
N LEU A 121 7.92 -1.25 10.27
CA LEU A 121 7.43 0.12 10.11
C LEU A 121 7.50 0.96 11.40
N GLU A 122 7.37 0.32 12.56
CA GLU A 122 7.56 0.94 13.88
C GLU A 122 9.04 1.31 14.10
N GLN A 123 9.98 0.45 13.69
CA GLN A 123 11.42 0.75 13.71
C GLN A 123 11.79 1.96 12.83
N LEU A 124 11.09 2.14 11.71
CA LEU A 124 11.24 3.31 10.84
C LEU A 124 10.58 4.58 11.38
N LYS A 125 9.95 4.53 12.57
CA LYS A 125 9.21 5.64 13.19
C LYS A 125 8.09 6.22 12.33
N LEU A 126 7.61 5.47 11.34
CA LEU A 126 6.45 5.84 10.52
C LEU A 126 5.13 5.57 11.25
N ILE A 127 5.15 4.58 12.14
CA ILE A 127 3.99 4.09 12.89
C ILE A 127 4.37 4.04 14.37
N GLU A 128 3.42 4.39 15.23
CA GLU A 128 3.53 4.28 16.68
C GLU A 128 2.38 3.46 17.28
N LYS A 129 2.57 2.96 18.50
CA LYS A 129 1.50 2.34 19.26
C LYS A 129 0.54 3.42 19.77
N SER A 130 -0.75 3.18 19.62
CA SER A 130 -1.78 4.06 20.17
C SER A 130 -2.04 3.72 21.65
N PRO A 131 -2.33 4.70 22.52
CA PRO A 131 -2.70 4.42 23.92
C PRO A 131 -3.97 3.58 24.05
N VAL A 132 -4.91 3.73 23.10
CA VAL A 132 -6.16 2.95 23.02
C VAL A 132 -5.93 1.52 22.47
N GLY A 133 -4.68 1.19 22.12
CA GLY A 133 -4.32 -0.07 21.49
C GLY A 133 -4.25 -0.02 19.97
N GLY A 134 -3.61 -1.02 19.39
CA GLY A 134 -3.28 -1.04 17.96
C GLY A 134 -2.17 -0.05 17.60
N ARG A 135 -2.12 0.31 16.32
CA ARG A 135 -1.08 1.14 15.72
C ARG A 135 -1.69 2.30 14.96
N LYS A 136 -1.11 3.49 15.14
CA LYS A 136 -1.47 4.73 14.46
C LYS A 136 -0.26 5.29 13.72
N LEU A 137 -0.52 6.13 12.73
CA LEU A 137 0.53 6.80 11.97
C LEU A 137 1.13 7.94 12.80
N THR A 138 2.45 8.15 12.71
CA THR A 138 3.11 9.30 13.34
C THR A 138 2.92 10.56 12.49
N SER A 139 3.15 11.75 13.08
CA SER A 139 3.13 13.03 12.33
C SER A 139 4.15 13.01 11.18
N GLN A 140 5.34 12.45 11.43
CA GLN A 140 6.37 12.26 10.40
C GLN A 140 5.91 11.29 9.31
N GLY A 141 5.30 10.16 9.69
CA GLY A 141 4.77 9.20 8.73
C GLY A 141 3.68 9.81 7.83
N ARG A 142 2.82 10.68 8.38
CA ARG A 142 1.81 11.41 7.60
C ARG A 142 2.45 12.31 6.55
N ARG A 143 3.42 13.12 6.97
CA ARG A 143 4.16 14.05 6.11
C ARG A 143 4.87 13.32 4.95
N ASP A 144 5.53 12.20 5.24
CA ASP A 144 6.25 11.45 4.23
C ASP A 144 5.31 10.81 3.20
N LEU A 145 4.16 10.30 3.64
CA LEU A 145 3.15 9.74 2.74
C LEU A 145 2.55 10.81 1.81
N ASP A 146 2.16 11.97 2.37
CA ASP A 146 1.55 13.03 1.59
C ASP A 146 2.58 13.66 0.61
N ARG A 147 3.86 13.77 1.01
CA ARG A 147 4.95 14.16 0.10
C ARG A 147 5.10 13.21 -1.09
N ILE A 148 5.10 11.90 -0.83
CA ILE A 148 5.22 10.89 -1.89
C ILE A 148 3.96 10.87 -2.77
N ALA A 149 2.78 11.08 -2.19
CA ALA A 149 1.53 11.22 -2.94
C ALA A 149 1.61 12.41 -3.93
N ALA A 150 2.10 13.56 -3.48
CA ALA A 150 2.32 14.72 -4.33
C ALA A 150 3.30 14.41 -5.49
N GLN A 151 4.40 13.69 -5.23
CA GLN A 151 5.34 13.26 -6.28
C GLN A 151 4.70 12.31 -7.29
N VAL A 152 3.88 11.36 -6.84
CA VAL A 152 3.18 10.42 -7.73
C VAL A 152 2.15 11.15 -8.62
N LYS A 153 1.44 12.14 -8.06
CA LYS A 153 0.51 12.97 -8.83
C LYS A 153 1.25 13.82 -9.87
N ALA A 154 2.37 14.43 -9.49
CA ALA A 154 3.23 15.18 -10.42
C ALA A 154 3.76 14.30 -11.56
N LYS A 155 4.23 13.09 -11.24
CA LYS A 155 4.68 12.12 -12.24
C LYS A 155 3.56 11.69 -13.19
N SER A 156 2.36 11.44 -12.65
CA SER A 156 1.20 11.10 -13.47
C SER A 156 0.79 12.24 -14.40
N LYS A 157 0.79 13.49 -13.92
CA LYS A 157 0.52 14.68 -14.75
C LYS A 157 1.55 14.87 -15.85
N LYS A 158 2.83 14.65 -15.54
CA LYS A 158 3.92 14.70 -16.55
C LYS A 158 3.72 13.65 -17.64
N GLN A 159 3.30 12.44 -17.28
CA GLN A 159 3.08 11.37 -18.24
C GLN A 159 1.88 11.63 -19.16
N LEU A 160 0.80 12.21 -18.63
CA LEU A 160 -0.35 12.67 -19.43
C LEU A 160 0.08 13.74 -20.45
N LYS A 161 0.84 14.74 -20.01
CA LYS A 161 1.36 15.81 -20.90
C LYS A 161 2.26 15.26 -22.02
N LEU A 162 3.10 14.26 -21.70
CA LEU A 162 3.95 13.59 -22.69
C LEU A 162 3.15 12.79 -23.73
N GLN A 163 2.04 12.19 -23.31
CA GLN A 163 1.15 11.47 -24.23
C GLN A 163 0.42 12.45 -25.17
N GLU A 164 -0.03 13.59 -24.66
CA GLU A 164 -0.65 14.64 -25.47
C GLU A 164 0.30 15.17 -26.55
N THR A 165 1.59 15.33 -26.23
CA THR A 165 2.60 15.80 -27.20
C THR A 165 3.01 14.78 -28.26
N LEU A 166 2.75 13.48 -28.05
CA LEU A 166 3.09 12.41 -29.00
C LEU A 166 1.95 12.09 -29.97
N VAL A 167 0.74 12.57 -29.67
CA VAL A 167 -0.47 12.36 -30.48
C VAL A 167 -0.71 13.55 -31.44
N LEU A 168 0.00 14.66 -31.24
CA LEU A 168 0.15 15.77 -32.19
C LEU A 168 1.37 15.53 -33.08
#